data_AF-A0A1W9L1X0-F1
#
_entry.id   AF-A0A1W9L1X0-F1
#
_cell.length_a   1.000
_cell.length_b   1.000
_cell.length_c   1.000
_cell.angle_alpha   90.00
_cell.angle_beta   90.00
_cell.angle_gamma   90.00
#
_symmetry.space_group_name_H-M   'P 1'
#
loop_
_entity.id
_entity.type
_entity.pdbx_description
1 polymer ?
#
loop_
_entity_poly.entity_id
_entity_poly.type
_entity_poly.pdbx_seq_one_letter_code
_entity_poly.pdbx_strand_id
1 'polypeptide(L)' 'MKTLKDYSTEELKLIYNLLYAQLLNHPKLIDSALLQDIQHYLLNQAVQEGVDISQHTDWANWLIQTSR' A
#
# COMPACT_ATOMS: atom_id res chain seq x y z
N MET A 1 -7.24 13.33 15.44
CA MET A 1 -6.28 12.39 14.82
C MET A 1 -6.59 12.30 13.34
N LYS A 2 -5.57 12.27 12.48
CA LYS A 2 -5.75 11.97 11.06
C LYS A 2 -6.00 10.47 10.88
N THR A 3 -6.73 10.13 9.84
CA THR A 3 -7.00 8.77 9.34
C THR A 3 -6.22 8.55 8.04
N LEU A 4 -6.07 7.31 7.57
CA LEU A 4 -5.29 7.02 6.35
C LEU A 4 -5.76 7.82 5.12
N LYS A 5 -7.07 8.07 5.00
CA LYS A 5 -7.66 8.91 3.94
C LYS A 5 -7.24 10.38 3.95
N ASP A 6 -6.66 10.87 5.04
CA ASP A 6 -6.20 12.26 5.17
C ASP A 6 -4.75 12.45 4.70
N TYR A 7 -4.08 11.36 4.31
CA TYR A 7 -2.74 11.35 3.72
C TYR A 7 -2.84 11.14 2.21
N SER A 8 -1.83 11.60 1.46
CA SER A 8 -1.82 11.36 0.02
C SER A 8 -1.62 9.88 -0.27
N THR A 9 -2.32 9.37 -1.29
CA THR A 9 -2.16 7.98 -1.72
C THR A 9 -0.70 7.68 -2.10
N GLU A 10 0.01 8.65 -2.67
CA GLU A 10 1.43 8.51 -3.05
C GLU A 10 2.35 8.33 -1.85
N GLU A 11 2.15 9.12 -0.79
CA GLU A 11 2.89 8.98 0.45
C GLU A 11 2.66 7.58 1.06
N LEU A 12 1.40 7.14 1.07
CA LEU A 12 1.05 5.81 1.58
C LEU A 12 1.65 4.68 0.73
N LYS A 13 1.64 4.79 -0.60
CA LYS A 13 2.31 3.84 -1.51
C LYS A 13 3.82 3.75 -1.19
N LEU A 14 4.49 4.89 -1.02
CA LEU A 14 5.91 4.94 -0.68
C LEU A 14 6.20 4.25 0.66
N ILE A 15 5.46 4.62 1.71
CA ILE A 15 5.66 4.05 3.04
C ILE A 15 5.37 2.55 3.04
N TYR A 16 4.29 2.11 2.39
CA TYR A 16 3.98 0.70 2.23
C TYR A 16 5.13 -0.07 1.55
N ASN A 17 5.62 0.42 0.42
CA ASN A 17 6.70 -0.23 -0.32
C ASN A 17 7.99 -0.36 0.51
N LEU A 18 8.35 0.70 1.26
CA LEU A 18 9.52 0.67 2.14
C LEU A 18 9.35 -0.34 3.28
N LEU A 19 8.19 -0.38 3.93
CA LEU A 19 7.93 -1.34 5.01
C LEU A 19 7.86 -2.78 4.48
N TYR A 20 7.21 -2.98 3.34
CA TYR A 20 7.09 -4.30 2.70
C TYR A 20 8.47 -4.86 2.30
N ALA A 21 9.36 -4.03 1.75
CA ALA A 21 10.73 -4.42 1.42
C ALA A 21 11.55 -4.85 2.66
N GLN A 22 11.19 -4.35 3.85
CA GLN A 22 11.86 -4.65 5.11
C GLN A 22 11.27 -5.87 5.84
N LEU A 23 10.22 -6.51 5.33
CA LEU A 23 9.59 -7.68 5.97
C LEU A 23 10.56 -8.83 6.23
N LEU A 24 11.50 -9.08 5.30
CA LEU A 24 12.51 -10.14 5.45
C LEU A 24 13.49 -9.85 6.60
N ASN A 25 13.81 -8.57 6.83
CA ASN A 25 14.74 -8.14 7.88
C ASN A 25 14.02 -7.98 9.24
N HIS A 26 12.72 -7.72 9.21
CA HIS A 26 11.89 -7.46 10.38
C HIS A 26 10.58 -8.27 10.32
N PRO A 27 10.60 -9.58 10.60
CA PRO A 27 9.41 -10.44 10.49
C PRO A 27 8.21 -9.98 11.31
N LYS A 28 8.45 -9.23 12.41
CA LYS A 28 7.39 -8.62 13.23
C LYS A 28 6.50 -7.63 12.46
N LEU A 29 6.97 -7.12 11.32
CA LEU A 29 6.15 -6.25 10.46
C LEU A 29 4.99 -7.01 9.80
N ILE A 30 5.07 -8.34 9.66
CA ILE A 30 3.98 -9.17 9.11
C ILE A 30 2.70 -9.02 9.97
N ASP A 31 2.88 -8.98 11.28
CA ASP A 31 1.78 -8.86 12.26
C ASP A 31 1.45 -7.38 12.59
N SER A 32 2.03 -6.42 11.86
CA SER A 32 1.79 -5.00 12.10
C SER A 32 0.40 -4.61 11.64
N ALA A 33 -0.48 -4.30 12.59
CA ALA A 33 -1.83 -3.79 12.33
C ALA A 33 -1.81 -2.55 11.42
N LEU A 34 -0.85 -1.63 11.63
CA LEU A 34 -0.71 -0.44 10.77
C LEU A 34 -0.36 -0.81 9.32
N LEU A 35 0.53 -1.79 9.12
CA LEU A 35 0.90 -2.21 7.76
C LEU A 35 -0.29 -2.86 7.04
N GLN A 36 -1.07 -3.68 7.77
CA GLN A 36 -2.30 -4.28 7.25
C GLN A 36 -3.36 -3.22 6.92
N ASP A 37 -3.52 -2.20 7.77
CA ASP A 37 -4.45 -1.09 7.52
C ASP A 37 -4.05 -0.29 6.27
N ILE A 38 -2.76 -0.01 6.10
CA ILE A 38 -2.23 0.67 4.90
C ILE A 38 -2.48 -0.20 3.67
N GLN A 39 -2.18 -1.50 3.74
CA GLN A 39 -2.41 -2.43 2.63
C GLN A 39 -3.89 -2.46 2.23
N HIS A 40 -4.81 -2.62 3.19
CA HIS A 40 -6.25 -2.62 2.91
C HIS A 40 -6.72 -1.29 2.31
N TYR A 41 -6.23 -0.17 2.83
CA TYR A 41 -6.56 1.15 2.29
C TYR A 41 -6.11 1.28 0.83
N LEU A 42 -4.87 0.92 0.53
CA LEU A 42 -4.31 1.03 -0.81
C LEU A 42 -4.97 0.05 -1.80
N LEU A 43 -5.30 -1.18 -1.39
CA LEU A 43 -6.07 -2.12 -2.21
C LEU A 43 -7.43 -1.55 -2.60
N ASN A 44 -8.15 -0.94 -1.64
CA ASN A 44 -9.43 -0.29 -1.91
C ASN A 44 -9.28 0.90 -2.87
N GLN A 45 -8.22 1.70 -2.74
CA GLN A 45 -7.93 2.79 -3.68
C GLN A 45 -7.65 2.27 -5.09
N ALA A 46 -6.81 1.23 -5.22
CA ALA A 46 -6.51 0.62 -6.52
C ALA A 46 -7.78 0.08 -7.21
N VAL A 47 -8.66 -0.59 -6.46
CA VAL A 47 -9.96 -1.06 -6.98
C VAL A 47 -10.84 0.11 -7.43
N GLN A 48 -10.87 1.21 -6.68
CA GLN A 48 -11.61 2.42 -7.06
C GLN A 48 -11.06 3.07 -8.34
N GLU A 49 -9.76 2.93 -8.59
CA GLU A 49 -9.09 3.37 -9.81
C GLU A 49 -9.19 2.36 -10.96
N GLY A 50 -9.88 1.23 -10.77
CA GLY A 50 -10.11 0.20 -11.79
C GLY A 50 -8.98 -0.80 -11.98
N VAL A 51 -8.05 -0.86 -11.03
CA VAL A 51 -6.95 -1.84 -11.03
C VAL A 51 -7.48 -3.20 -10.58
N ASP A 52 -7.15 -4.24 -11.35
CA ASP A 52 -7.44 -5.62 -10.97
C ASP A 52 -6.42 -6.11 -9.93
N ILE A 53 -6.77 -6.00 -8.65
CA ILE A 53 -5.92 -6.45 -7.53
C ILE A 53 -5.78 -7.98 -7.45
N SER A 54 -6.57 -8.75 -8.19
CA SER A 54 -6.37 -10.20 -8.31
C SER A 54 -5.14 -10.54 -9.15
N GLN A 55 -4.72 -9.61 -10.02
CA GLN A 55 -3.46 -9.67 -10.74
C GLN A 55 -2.37 -8.97 -9.93
N HIS A 56 -1.46 -9.77 -9.36
CA HIS A 56 -0.32 -9.24 -8.61
C HIS A 56 0.53 -8.25 -9.41
N THR A 57 0.60 -8.41 -10.74
CA THR A 57 1.31 -7.50 -11.64
C THR A 57 0.66 -6.13 -11.72
N ASP A 58 -0.68 -6.06 -11.82
CA ASP A 58 -1.40 -4.79 -11.96
C ASP A 58 -1.37 -4.01 -10.65
N TRP A 59 -1.49 -4.72 -9.53
CA TRP A 59 -1.25 -4.16 -8.20
C TRP A 59 0.17 -3.60 -8.05
N ALA A 60 1.20 -4.38 -8.42
CA ALA A 60 2.58 -3.94 -8.31
C ALA A 60 2.86 -2.73 -9.21
N ASN A 61 2.32 -2.72 -10.43
CA ASN A 61 2.43 -1.60 -11.38
C ASN A 61 1.76 -0.34 -10.82
N TRP A 62 0.58 -0.46 -10.22
CA TRP A 62 -0.11 0.66 -9.61
C TRP A 62 0.63 1.23 -8.38
N LEU A 63 1.26 0.37 -7.57
CA LEU A 63 2.04 0.80 -6.40
C LEU A 63 3.28 1.64 -6.77
N ILE A 64 3.90 1.37 -7.92
CA ILE A 64 5.08 2.12 -8.39
C ILE A 64 4.70 3.32 -9.28
N GLN A 65 3.45 3.39 -9.74
CA GLN A 65 2.95 4.53 -10.48
C GLN A 65 2.79 5.75 -9.57
N THR A 66 3.50 6.81 -9.90
CA THR A 66 3.30 8.15 -9.35
C THR A 66 2.40 8.96 -10.28
N SER A 67 1.44 9.68 -9.71
CA SER A 67 0.62 10.64 -10.45
C SER A 67 1.51 11.84 -10.73
N ARG A 68 1.60 12.25 -12.00
CA ARG A 68 2.39 13.43 -12.40
C ARG A 68 1.71 14.73 -12.03
#